data_AF-A0A9E6ARK8-F1
#
_entry.id   AF-A0A9E6ARK8-F1
#
_cell.length_a   1.000
_cell.length_b   1.000
_cell.length_c   1.000
_cell.angle_alpha   90.00
_cell.angle_beta   90.00
_cell.angle_gamma   90.00
#
_symmetry.space_group_name_H-M   'P 1'
#
loop_
_entity.id
_entity.type
_entity.pdbx_description
1 polymer ?
#
loop_
_entity_poly.entity_id
_entity_poly.type
_entity_poly.pdbx_seq_one_letter_code
_entity_poly.pdbx_strand_id
1 'polypeptide(L)'
;MEKIDKRDRAAQFRQRLQEAVVQKGLSQARLARDIGVDRSTVSQLLGDEGARLPNAHVVGEAARALGVSADWLLGLSDRPETATDMMPTEIDMPEAPRTLVDEMIFG
;
A
#
# COMPACT_ATOMS: atom_id res chain seq x y z
N MET A 1 -15.40 16.02 -15.33
CA MET A 1 -14.30 15.14 -14.93
C MET A 1 -13.62 14.69 -16.21
N GLU A 2 -12.39 15.15 -16.45
CA GLU A 2 -11.65 14.78 -17.66
C GLU A 2 -11.35 13.27 -17.62
N LYS A 3 -11.64 12.58 -18.73
CA LYS A 3 -11.50 11.12 -18.80
C LYS A 3 -10.06 10.80 -19.17
N ILE A 4 -9.30 10.24 -18.23
CA ILE A 4 -7.93 9.77 -18.49
C ILE A 4 -7.90 8.75 -19.63
N ASP A 5 -6.91 8.84 -20.51
CA ASP A 5 -6.68 7.80 -21.52
C ASP A 5 -6.25 6.50 -20.81
N LYS A 6 -6.74 5.36 -21.30
CA LYS A 6 -6.38 4.05 -20.76
C LYS A 6 -4.87 3.76 -20.84
N ARG A 7 -4.16 4.35 -21.81
CA ARG A 7 -2.70 4.25 -21.98
C ARG A 7 -1.98 4.94 -20.83
N ASP A 8 -2.42 6.15 -20.49
CA ASP A 8 -1.82 6.93 -19.40
C ASP A 8 -2.01 6.20 -18.07
N ARG A 9 -3.21 5.65 -17.83
CA ARG A 9 -3.48 4.84 -16.63
C ARG A 9 -2.60 3.59 -16.57
N ALA A 10 -2.43 2.88 -17.68
CA ALA A 10 -1.57 1.70 -17.72
C ALA A 10 -0.10 2.08 -17.45
N ALA A 11 0.41 3.14 -18.08
CA ALA A 11 1.77 3.63 -17.84
C ALA A 11 2.00 4.03 -16.38
N GLN A 12 1.07 4.78 -15.78
CA GLN A 12 1.15 5.19 -14.39
C GLN A 12 1.12 3.99 -13.43
N PHE A 13 0.26 3.00 -13.70
CA PHE A 13 0.21 1.77 -12.93
C PHE A 13 1.56 1.05 -12.93
N ARG A 14 2.19 0.89 -14.10
CA ARG A 14 3.50 0.23 -14.20
C ARG A 14 4.59 0.97 -13.44
N GLN A 15 4.63 2.30 -13.59
CA GLN A 15 5.59 3.13 -12.89
C GLN A 15 5.46 2.97 -11.37
N ARG A 16 4.24 3.11 -10.83
CA ARG A 16 3.96 3.00 -9.39
C ARG A 16 4.18 1.58 -8.86
N LEU A 17 3.84 0.56 -9.65
CA LEU A 17 4.14 -0.83 -9.32
C LEU A 17 5.65 -1.06 -9.21
N GLN A 18 6.42 -0.59 -10.19
CA GLN A 18 7.88 -0.73 -10.20
C GLN A 18 8.52 0.01 -9.02
N GLU A 19 8.08 1.24 -8.75
CA GLU A 19 8.52 2.03 -7.60
C GLU A 19 8.29 1.29 -6.28
N ALA A 20 7.08 0.80 -6.04
CA ALA A 20 6.75 0.08 -4.81
C ALA A 20 7.52 -1.25 -4.67
N VAL A 21 7.76 -1.97 -5.78
CA VAL A 21 8.58 -3.19 -5.78
C VAL A 21 10.02 -2.89 -5.37
N VAL A 22 10.60 -1.80 -5.90
CA VAL A 22 11.95 -1.35 -5.54
C VAL A 22 12.01 -0.92 -4.08
N GLN A 23 11.05 -0.13 -3.60
CA GLN A 23 10.98 0.33 -2.21
C GLN A 23 10.85 -0.83 -1.21
N LYS A 24 10.05 -1.86 -1.53
CA LYS A 24 9.94 -3.07 -0.70
C LYS A 24 11.11 -4.04 -0.86
N GLY A 25 12.02 -3.82 -1.82
CA GLY A 25 13.15 -4.71 -2.09
C GLY A 25 12.74 -6.09 -2.60
N LEU A 26 11.58 -6.22 -3.25
CA LEU A 26 11.08 -7.50 -3.74
C LEU A 26 11.66 -7.83 -5.12
N SER A 27 12.01 -9.10 -5.33
CA SER A 27 12.26 -9.61 -6.68
C SER A 27 10.94 -9.89 -7.41
N GLN A 28 10.95 -9.87 -8.75
CA GLN A 28 9.77 -10.22 -9.55
C GLN A 28 9.24 -11.63 -9.23
N ALA A 29 10.15 -12.59 -8.97
CA ALA A 29 9.78 -13.95 -8.59
C ALA A 29 9.15 -14.03 -7.20
N ARG A 30 9.55 -13.14 -6.28
CA ARG A 30 8.90 -13.03 -4.97
C ARG A 30 7.51 -12.42 -5.11
N LEU A 31 7.38 -11.30 -5.82
CA LEU A 31 6.10 -10.67 -6.08
C LEU A 31 5.09 -11.63 -6.73
N ALA A 32 5.53 -12.37 -7.76
CA ALA A 32 4.69 -13.34 -8.46
C ALA A 32 4.06 -14.37 -7.51
N ARG A 33 4.86 -14.91 -6.58
CA ARG A 33 4.38 -15.83 -5.54
C ARG A 33 3.43 -15.15 -4.56
N ASP A 34 3.76 -13.94 -4.12
CA ASP A 34 2.95 -13.20 -3.14
C ASP A 34 1.57 -12.81 -3.69
N ILE A 35 1.47 -12.56 -5.00
CA ILE A 35 0.21 -12.18 -5.68
C ILE A 35 -0.48 -13.33 -6.41
N GLY A 36 0.07 -14.55 -6.35
CA GLY A 36 -0.55 -15.76 -6.91
C GLY A 36 -0.58 -15.83 -8.44
N VAL A 37 0.42 -15.29 -9.14
CA VAL A 37 0.53 -15.34 -10.61
C VAL A 37 1.88 -15.89 -11.08
N ASP A 38 1.98 -16.19 -12.37
CA ASP A 38 3.25 -16.61 -12.97
C ASP A 38 4.26 -15.45 -13.05
N ARG A 39 5.56 -15.80 -12.99
CA ARG A 39 6.64 -14.81 -13.15
C ARG A 39 6.54 -14.05 -14.48
N SER A 40 6.09 -14.71 -15.55
CA SER A 40 5.87 -14.07 -16.86
C SER A 40 4.80 -12.99 -16.79
N THR A 41 3.74 -13.18 -16.00
CA THR A 41 2.72 -12.16 -15.75
C THR A 41 3.33 -10.94 -15.08
N VAL A 42 4.13 -11.10 -14.03
CA VAL A 42 4.82 -9.96 -13.39
C VAL A 42 5.79 -9.26 -14.35
N SER A 43 6.53 -10.03 -15.16
CA SER A 43 7.42 -9.47 -16.18
C SER A 43 6.65 -8.62 -17.20
N GLN A 44 5.47 -9.08 -17.62
CA GLN A 44 4.60 -8.31 -18.52
C GLN A 44 4.03 -7.08 -17.82
N LEU A 45 3.59 -7.19 -16.56
CA LEU A 45 3.10 -6.04 -15.80
C LEU A 45 4.14 -4.94 -15.65
N LEU A 46 5.42 -5.28 -15.52
CA LEU A 46 6.49 -4.28 -15.37
C LEU A 46 7.07 -3.78 -16.69
N GLY A 47 7.01 -4.60 -17.76
CA GLY A 47 7.70 -4.33 -19.02
C GLY A 47 6.82 -4.09 -20.24
N ASP A 48 5.50 -4.24 -20.15
CA ASP A 48 4.59 -3.97 -21.28
C ASP A 48 4.54 -2.47 -21.58
N GLU A 49 4.48 -2.09 -22.86
CA GLU A 49 4.29 -0.69 -23.31
C GLU A 49 2.83 -0.40 -23.70
N GLY A 50 1.98 -1.43 -23.71
CA GLY A 50 0.58 -1.36 -24.08
C GLY A 50 -0.33 -0.66 -23.06
N ALA A 51 -1.60 -0.53 -23.44
CA ALA A 51 -2.66 0.05 -22.63
C ALA A 51 -3.35 -0.98 -21.69
N ARG A 52 -2.73 -2.14 -21.47
CA ARG A 52 -3.37 -3.26 -20.78
C ARG A 52 -3.11 -3.15 -19.28
N LEU A 53 -4.19 -2.98 -18.52
CA LEU A 53 -4.16 -3.13 -17.07
C LEU A 53 -4.44 -4.60 -16.68
N PRO A 54 -3.89 -5.07 -15.55
CA PRO A 54 -4.35 -6.29 -14.94
C PRO A 54 -5.82 -6.22 -14.51
N ASN A 55 -6.40 -7.37 -14.21
CA ASN A 55 -7.71 -7.43 -13.58
C ASN A 55 -7.65 -6.91 -12.12
N ALA A 56 -8.82 -6.62 -11.54
CA ALA A 56 -8.92 -6.07 -10.20
C ALA A 56 -8.30 -6.98 -9.11
N HIS A 57 -8.34 -8.30 -9.28
CA HIS A 57 -7.75 -9.25 -8.34
C HIS A 57 -6.23 -9.05 -8.25
N VAL A 58 -5.54 -9.02 -9.39
CA VAL A 58 -4.08 -8.81 -9.43
C VAL A 58 -3.68 -7.43 -8.92
N VAL A 59 -4.47 -6.38 -9.18
CA VAL A 59 -4.24 -5.04 -8.60
C VAL A 59 -4.34 -5.09 -7.08
N GLY A 60 -5.38 -5.73 -6.54
CA GLY A 60 -5.59 -5.84 -5.10
C GLY A 60 -4.49 -6.63 -4.39
N GLU A 61 -4.07 -7.76 -4.96
CA GLU A 61 -2.98 -8.56 -4.40
C GLU A 61 -1.63 -7.84 -4.48
N ALA A 62 -1.36 -7.12 -5.58
CA ALA A 62 -0.15 -6.29 -5.69
C ALA A 62 -0.14 -5.16 -4.66
N ALA A 63 -1.26 -4.45 -4.50
CA ALA A 63 -1.42 -3.41 -3.49
C ALA A 63 -1.14 -3.95 -2.08
N ARG A 64 -1.76 -5.08 -1.73
CA ARG A 64 -1.59 -5.76 -0.44
C ARG A 64 -0.14 -6.21 -0.21
N ALA A 65 0.47 -6.89 -1.18
CA ALA A 65 1.84 -7.39 -1.07
C ALA A 65 2.88 -6.25 -0.94
N LEU A 66 2.59 -5.10 -1.56
CA LEU A 66 3.46 -3.95 -1.58
C LEU A 66 3.14 -2.91 -0.48
N GLY A 67 2.09 -3.13 0.32
CA GLY A 67 1.70 -2.21 1.39
C GLY A 67 1.26 -0.83 0.88
N VAL A 68 0.67 -0.77 -0.32
CA VAL A 68 0.16 0.47 -0.93
C VAL A 68 -1.33 0.35 -1.23
N SER A 69 -1.99 1.45 -1.57
CA SER A 69 -3.40 1.43 -2.00
C SER A 69 -3.57 1.08 -3.49
N ALA A 70 -4.65 0.37 -3.81
CA ALA A 70 -5.04 0.12 -5.21
C ALA A 70 -5.37 1.43 -5.95
N ASP A 71 -5.95 2.40 -5.25
CA ASP A 71 -6.23 3.73 -5.79
C ASP A 71 -4.95 4.45 -6.20
N TRP A 72 -3.90 4.36 -5.38
CA TRP A 72 -2.59 4.89 -5.76
C TRP A 72 -2.01 4.11 -6.94
N LEU A 73 -2.01 2.78 -6.93
CA LEU A 73 -1.54 2.02 -8.10
C LEU A 73 -2.30 2.40 -9.38
N LEU A 74 -3.58 2.76 -9.31
CA LEU A 74 -4.42 3.09 -10.45
C LEU A 74 -4.48 4.58 -10.81
N GLY A 75 -3.71 5.44 -10.13
CA GLY A 75 -3.71 6.88 -10.41
C GLY A 75 -4.93 7.64 -9.90
N LEU A 76 -5.70 7.05 -8.98
CA LEU A 76 -6.90 7.65 -8.37
C LEU A 76 -6.60 8.45 -7.10
N SER A 77 -5.41 8.25 -6.53
CA SER A 77 -4.89 8.93 -5.35
C SER A 77 -3.39 9.21 -5.49
N ASP A 78 -2.91 10.28 -4.87
CA ASP A 78 -1.47 10.57 -4.76
C ASP A 78 -0.84 10.05 -3.46
N ARG A 79 -1.64 9.49 -2.55
CA ARG A 79 -1.17 8.92 -1.29
C ARG A 79 -0.86 7.42 -1.46
N PRO A 80 0.40 6.98 -1.28
CA PRO A 80 0.77 5.57 -1.43
C PRO A 80 0.19 4.69 -0.33
N GLU A 81 0.09 5.21 0.90
CA GLU A 81 -0.29 4.41 2.07
C GLU A 81 -1.72 3.86 2.00
N THR A 82 -1.91 2.64 2.52
CA THR A 82 -3.25 2.16 2.87
C THR A 82 -3.69 2.77 4.20
N ALA A 83 -5.00 2.95 4.41
CA ALA A 83 -5.54 3.49 5.66
C ALA A 83 -5.07 2.71 6.92
N THR A 84 -4.74 1.44 6.74
CA THR A 84 -4.24 0.54 7.79
C THR A 84 -2.81 0.86 8.24
N ASP A 85 -1.97 1.48 7.39
CA ASP A 85 -0.58 1.85 7.71
C ASP A 85 -0.48 3.25 8.35
N MET A 86 -1.56 4.04 8.26
CA MET A 86 -1.68 5.36 8.89
C MET A 86 -2.05 5.29 10.39
N MET A 87 -2.21 4.09 10.95
CA MET A 87 -2.45 3.89 12.37
C MET A 87 -1.10 3.68 13.07
N PRO A 88 -0.50 4.69 13.73
CA PRO A 88 0.58 4.41 14.66
C PRO A 88 0.01 3.49 15.74
N THR A 89 0.54 2.27 15.84
CA THR A 89 0.28 1.34 16.94
C THR A 89 0.92 1.85 18.24
N GLU A 90 0.61 3.06 18.66
CA GLU A 90 1.00 3.60 19.96
C GLU A 90 -0.12 4.51 20.44
N ILE A 91 -1.17 3.89 21.01
CA ILE A 91 -1.93 4.57 22.05
C ILE A 91 -1.01 4.54 23.27
N ASP A 92 -0.10 5.50 23.37
CA ASP A 92 0.58 5.80 24.63
C ASP A 92 -0.48 6.41 25.54
N MET A 93 -1.16 5.55 26.29
CA MET A 93 -2.09 5.97 27.32
C MET A 93 -1.21 6.36 28.52
N PRO A 94 -1.01 7.66 28.82
CA PRO A 94 -0.24 8.02 29.99
C PRO A 94 -0.95 7.44 31.22
N GLU A 95 -0.26 6.56 31.94
CA GLU A 95 -0.72 6.06 33.22
C GLU A 95 -0.91 7.28 34.13
N ALA A 96 -2.17 7.66 34.37
CA ALA A 96 -2.48 8.74 35.29
C ALA A 96 -1.86 8.39 36.64
N PRO A 97 -1.00 9.25 37.22
CA PRO A 97 -0.46 8.98 38.55
C PRO A 97 -1.64 8.92 39.50
N ARG A 98 -1.86 7.76 40.12
CA ARG A 98 -2.73 7.66 41.30
C ARG A 98 -2.10 8.57 42.33
N THR A 99 -2.64 9.78 42.51
CA THR A 99 -2.26 10.62 43.62
C THR A 99 -2.55 9.82 44.89
N LEU A 100 -1.47 9.55 45.62
CA LEU A 100 -1.47 9.06 46.98
C LEU A 100 -2.37 10.03 47.77
N VAL A 101 -3.62 9.64 48.03
CA VAL A 101 -4.47 10.38 48.97
C VAL A 101 -4.01 9.95 50.35
N ASP A 102 -2.90 10.51 50.80
CA ASP A 102 -2.40 10.29 52.16
C ASP A 102 -2.72 11.48 53.03
N GLU A 103 -3.22 11.14 54.21
CA GLU A 103 -3.19 11.91 55.45
C GLU A 103 -3.65 13.37 55.43
N MET A 104 -4.94 13.62 55.64
CA MET A 104 -5.41 14.70 56.54
C MET A 104 -6.86 14.45 56.97
N ILE A 105 -7.07 13.48 57.87
CA ILE A 105 -8.23 13.51 58.79
C ILE A 105 -7.70 13.19 60.20
N PHE A 106 -7.03 14.18 60.78
CA PHE A 106 -7.06 14.40 62.22
C PHE A 106 -7.35 15.88 62.44
N GLY A 107 -8.58 16.16 62.88
CA GLY A 107 -9.13 17.46 63.24
C GLY A 107 -10.52 17.24 63.79
#